data_AF-A0A9E4FR19-F1
#
_entry.id   AF-A0A9E4FR19-F1
#
_cell.length_a   1.000
_cell.length_b   1.000
_cell.length_c   1.000
_cell.angle_alpha   90.00
_cell.angle_beta   90.00
_cell.angle_gamma   90.00
#
_symmetry.space_group_name_H-M   'P 1'
#
loop_
_entity.id
_entity.type
_entity.pdbx_description
1 polymer ?
#
loop_
_entity_poly.entity_id
_entity_poly.type
_entity_poly.pdbx_seq_one_letter_code
_entity_poly.pdbx_strand_id
1 'polypeptide(L)'
;MNACQRWGEMVRLEHAQSERMRGEPNPQDYWVNYAQNFVADPRRDNDVLLDILKQQVNPHHVVMDVGAGAGRYAIPLAMMCRQLIAVEPS
;
A
#
# COMPACT_ATOMS: atom_id res chain seq x y z
N MET A 1 23.72 -5.83 21.23
CA MET A 1 22.80 -5.27 20.23
C MET A 1 21.37 -5.42 20.75
N ASN A 2 20.57 -4.36 20.77
CA ASN A 2 19.18 -4.42 21.25
C ASN A 2 18.21 -4.96 20.16
N ALA A 3 16.95 -5.20 20.53
CA ALA A 3 15.94 -5.73 19.62
C ALA A 3 15.69 -4.81 18.41
N CYS A 4 15.62 -3.49 18.60
CA CYS A 4 15.42 -2.52 17.53
C CYS A 4 16.61 -2.48 16.55
N GLN A 5 17.83 -2.57 17.06
CA GLN A 5 19.06 -2.61 16.26
C GLN A 5 19.13 -3.90 15.44
N ARG A 6 18.81 -5.04 16.05
CA ARG A 6 18.75 -6.33 15.36
C ARG A 6 17.69 -6.32 14.26
N TRP A 7 16.52 -5.77 14.54
CA TRP A 7 15.47 -5.60 13.54
C TRP A 7 15.91 -4.69 12.39
N GLY A 8 16.50 -3.55 12.71
CA GLY A 8 17.01 -2.63 11.68
C GLY A 8 18.12 -3.25 10.82
N GLU A 9 18.94 -4.14 11.38
CA GLU A 9 19.91 -4.91 10.60
C GLU A 9 19.25 -5.94 9.70
N MET A 10 18.26 -6.70 10.21
CA MET A 10 17.50 -7.65 9.39
C MET A 10 16.82 -6.97 8.20
N VAL A 11 16.18 -5.81 8.39
CA VAL A 11 15.55 -5.04 7.31
C VAL A 11 16.58 -4.62 6.26
N ARG A 12 17.75 -4.11 6.69
CA ARG A 12 18.82 -3.72 5.77
C ARG A 12 19.39 -4.89 4.98
N LEU A 13 19.57 -6.05 5.63
CA LEU A 13 20.08 -7.26 4.99
C LEU A 13 19.09 -7.84 3.98
N GLU A 14 17.79 -7.87 4.32
CA GLU A 14 16.72 -8.30 3.41
C GLU A 14 16.64 -7.37 2.20
N HIS A 15 16.66 -6.06 2.40
CA HIS A 15 16.62 -5.10 1.30
C HIS A 15 17.82 -5.29 0.35
N ALA A 16 19.04 -5.42 0.91
CA ALA A 16 20.23 -5.69 0.11
C ALA A 16 20.19 -7.05 -0.62
N GLN A 17 19.53 -8.05 -0.05
CA GLN A 17 19.27 -9.32 -0.73
C GLN A 17 18.26 -9.13 -1.86
N SER A 18 17.13 -8.45 -1.61
CA SER A 18 16.07 -8.20 -2.58
C SER A 18 16.61 -7.48 -3.82
N GLU A 19 17.41 -6.43 -3.63
CA GLU A 19 18.05 -5.69 -4.72
C GLU A 19 19.02 -6.56 -5.53
N ARG A 20 19.83 -7.41 -4.86
CA ARG A 20 20.70 -8.38 -5.56
C ARG A 20 19.92 -9.40 -6.38
N MET A 21 18.77 -9.83 -5.87
CA MET A 21 17.93 -10.83 -6.54
C MET A 21 17.12 -10.25 -7.71
N ARG A 22 16.88 -8.93 -7.74
CA ARG A 22 16.16 -8.26 -8.83
C ARG A 22 16.92 -8.24 -10.16
N GLY A 23 18.25 -8.38 -10.16
CA GLY A 23 19.06 -8.32 -11.38
C GLY A 23 19.17 -6.91 -11.96
N GLU A 24 19.51 -6.79 -13.26
CA GLU A 24 19.57 -5.49 -13.94
C GLU A 24 18.16 -4.86 -14.08
N PRO A 25 18.01 -3.54 -13.87
CA PRO A 25 16.73 -2.87 -14.08
C PRO A 25 16.29 -3.06 -15.53
N ASN A 26 15.16 -3.73 -15.73
CA ASN A 26 14.51 -3.74 -17.03
C ASN A 26 14.11 -2.27 -17.38
N PRO A 27 14.47 -1.72 -18.55
CA PRO A 27 14.07 -0.38 -18.95
C PRO A 27 12.55 -0.23 -19.15
N GLN A 28 11.79 -1.33 -19.24
CA GLN A 28 10.34 -1.31 -19.12
C GLN A 28 9.93 -1.17 -17.65
N ASP A 29 8.97 -0.26 -17.38
CA ASP A 29 8.30 -0.09 -16.09
C ASP A 29 8.09 -1.43 -15.38
N TYR A 30 8.81 -1.64 -14.27
CA TYR A 30 8.74 -2.86 -13.46
C TYR A 30 7.30 -3.20 -13.07
N TRP A 31 6.44 -2.19 -12.93
CA TRP A 31 5.06 -2.33 -12.52
C TRP A 31 4.11 -2.70 -13.66
N VAL A 32 4.52 -2.66 -14.94
CA VAL A 32 3.59 -2.81 -16.08
C VAL A 32 2.79 -4.12 -16.04
N ASN A 33 3.43 -5.22 -15.61
CA ASN A 33 2.77 -6.53 -15.51
C ASN A 33 1.92 -6.68 -14.24
N TYR A 34 2.13 -5.81 -13.25
CA TYR A 34 1.44 -5.83 -11.96
C TYR A 34 0.35 -4.75 -11.85
N ALA A 35 0.39 -3.73 -12.72
CA ALA A 35 -0.52 -2.58 -12.72
C ALA A 35 -2.00 -3.01 -12.71
N GLN A 36 -2.32 -4.10 -13.39
CA GLN A 36 -3.67 -4.67 -13.46
C GLN A 36 -4.16 -5.19 -12.10
N ASN A 37 -3.26 -5.63 -11.22
CA ASN A 37 -3.61 -6.04 -9.85
C ASN A 37 -3.92 -4.84 -8.95
N PHE A 38 -3.52 -3.65 -9.37
CA PHE A 38 -3.76 -2.40 -8.66
C PHE A 38 -4.98 -1.65 -9.21
N VAL A 39 -5.84 -2.30 -10.00
CA VAL A 39 -7.06 -1.67 -10.51
C VAL A 39 -7.88 -1.12 -9.33
N ALA A 40 -8.15 0.17 -9.47
CA ALA A 40 -9.07 0.94 -8.66
C ALA A 40 -10.49 0.40 -8.85
N ASP A 41 -11.02 -0.27 -7.84
CA ASP A 41 -12.42 -0.68 -7.79
C ASP A 41 -13.08 -0.05 -6.55
N PRO A 42 -13.93 0.98 -6.72
CA PRO A 42 -14.66 1.60 -5.62
C PRO A 42 -15.57 0.64 -4.85
N ARG A 43 -15.96 -0.47 -5.47
CA ARG A 43 -16.84 -1.49 -4.88
C ARG A 43 -16.11 -2.76 -4.50
N ARG A 44 -14.77 -2.72 -4.44
CA ARG A 44 -13.94 -3.86 -4.02
C ARG A 44 -14.51 -4.52 -2.77
N ASP A 45 -14.72 -5.83 -2.88
CA ASP A 45 -15.14 -6.75 -1.84
C ASP A 45 -14.13 -7.90 -1.68
N ASN A 46 -14.39 -8.82 -0.76
CA ASN A 46 -13.54 -9.98 -0.46
C ASN A 46 -12.07 -9.63 -0.16
N ASP A 47 -11.83 -8.48 0.46
CA ASP A 47 -10.52 -8.04 0.92
C ASP A 47 -10.57 -7.90 2.45
N VAL A 48 -9.99 -8.87 3.15
CA VAL A 48 -10.07 -9.00 4.61
C VAL A 48 -9.62 -7.73 5.34
N LEU A 49 -8.57 -7.07 4.87
CA LEU A 49 -8.09 -5.84 5.50
C LEU A 49 -9.05 -4.69 5.23
N LEU A 50 -9.48 -4.53 3.97
CA LEU A 50 -10.46 -3.50 3.63
C LEU A 50 -11.75 -3.66 4.43
N ASP A 51 -12.24 -4.88 4.61
CA ASP A 51 -13.47 -5.17 5.34
C ASP A 51 -13.35 -4.80 6.83
N ILE A 52 -12.17 -4.99 7.43
CA ILE A 52 -11.89 -4.50 8.80
C ILE A 52 -11.85 -2.98 8.83
N LEU A 53 -11.17 -2.33 7.87
CA LEU A 53 -11.07 -0.86 7.81
C LEU A 53 -12.44 -0.20 7.62
N LYS A 54 -13.32 -0.79 6.80
CA LYS A 54 -14.70 -0.32 6.58
C LYS A 54 -15.50 -0.26 7.89
N GLN A 55 -15.20 -1.10 8.87
CA GLN A 55 -15.86 -1.08 10.19
C GLN A 55 -15.40 0.09 11.08
N GLN A 56 -14.23 0.68 10.79
CA GLN A 56 -13.64 1.76 11.58
C GLN A 56 -13.93 3.16 11.00
N VAL A 57 -14.47 3.22 9.78
CA VAL A 57 -14.72 4.47 9.05
C VAL A 57 -16.20 4.80 9.05
N ASN A 58 -16.53 6.07 9.29
CA ASN A 58 -17.90 6.58 9.20
C ASN A 58 -17.94 7.91 8.42
N PRO A 59 -19.15 8.36 8.01
CA PRO A 59 -19.31 9.54 7.16
C PRO A 59 -18.80 10.88 7.74
N HIS A 60 -18.44 10.94 9.02
CA HIS A 60 -17.91 12.16 9.65
C HIS A 60 -16.37 12.17 9.70
N HIS A 61 -15.71 11.05 9.44
CA HIS A 61 -14.25 10.94 9.53
C HIS A 61 -13.53 11.64 8.37
N VAL A 62 -12.33 12.13 8.67
CA VAL A 62 -11.30 12.45 7.67
C VAL A 62 -10.25 11.36 7.76
N VAL A 63 -9.98 10.68 6.65
CA VAL A 63 -9.07 9.52 6.59
C VAL A 63 -7.84 9.90 5.79
N MET A 64 -6.65 9.47 6.25
CA MET A 64 -5.40 9.61 5.51
C MET A 64 -4.83 8.24 5.18
N ASP A 65 -4.57 7.98 3.90
CA ASP A 65 -3.98 6.74 3.38
C ASP A 65 -2.56 7.04 2.89
N VAL A 66 -1.53 6.53 3.58
CA VAL A 66 -0.12 6.80 3.29
C VAL A 66 0.49 5.61 2.56
N GLY A 67 1.02 5.84 1.36
CA GLY A 67 1.38 4.77 0.42
C GLY A 67 0.13 4.22 -0.28
N ALA A 68 -0.79 5.11 -0.66
CA ALA A 68 -2.08 4.74 -1.22
C ALA A 68 -1.98 3.94 -2.53
N GLY A 69 -0.84 4.01 -3.22
CA GLY A 69 -0.62 3.40 -4.52
C GLY A 69 -1.74 3.78 -5.49
N ALA A 70 -2.26 2.79 -6.24
CA ALA A 70 -3.39 3.00 -7.13
C ALA A 70 -4.77 3.11 -6.43
N GLY A 71 -4.79 3.20 -5.09
CA GLY A 71 -6.00 3.46 -4.32
C GLY A 71 -6.83 2.22 -3.97
N ARG A 72 -6.18 1.07 -3.76
CA ARG A 72 -6.83 -0.19 -3.34
C ARG A 72 -7.76 0.00 -2.13
N TYR A 73 -7.35 0.83 -1.17
CA TYR A 73 -8.11 1.16 0.04
C TYR A 73 -8.67 2.58 0.00
N ALA A 74 -7.87 3.55 -0.45
CA ALA A 74 -8.28 4.94 -0.62
C ALA A 74 -9.64 5.08 -1.32
N ILE A 75 -9.86 4.39 -2.44
CA ILE A 75 -11.05 4.61 -3.26
C ILE A 75 -12.32 4.05 -2.59
N PRO A 76 -12.36 2.79 -2.10
CA PRO A 76 -13.50 2.31 -1.33
C PRO A 76 -13.78 3.13 -0.06
N LEU A 77 -12.75 3.53 0.69
CA LEU A 77 -12.93 4.27 1.94
C LEU A 77 -13.39 5.72 1.70
N ALA A 78 -13.02 6.33 0.57
CA ALA A 78 -13.51 7.65 0.17
C ALA A 78 -15.04 7.68 0.00
N MET A 79 -15.65 6.54 -0.35
CA MET A 79 -17.12 6.42 -0.46
C MET A 79 -17.83 6.40 0.90
N MET A 80 -17.09 6.21 2.00
CA MET A 80 -17.64 5.97 3.34
C MET A 80 -17.34 7.08 4.34
N CYS A 81 -16.34 7.92 4.07
CA CYS A 81 -15.92 9.01 4.94
C CYS A 81 -16.29 10.38 4.40
N ARG A 82 -16.09 11.42 5.22
CA ARG A 82 -16.31 12.81 4.80
C ARG A 82 -15.27 13.25 3.76
N GLN A 83 -14.03 12.82 3.97
CA GLN A 83 -12.89 13.20 3.17
C GLN A 83 -11.79 12.16 3.30
N LEU A 84 -11.17 11.81 2.18
CA LEU A 84 -9.99 10.97 2.14
C LEU A 84 -8.82 11.73 1.54
N ILE A 85 -7.65 11.65 2.19
CA ILE A 85 -6.39 12.22 1.75
C ILE A 85 -5.45 11.07 1.43
N ALA A 86 -5.19 10.84 0.15
CA ALA A 86 -4.20 9.87 -0.30
C ALA A 86 -2.84 10.54 -0.42
N VAL A 87 -1.81 9.97 0.19
CA VAL A 87 -0.42 10.43 0.11
C VAL A 87 0.39 9.35 -0.59
N GLU A 88 0.84 9.63 -1.82
CA GLU A 88 1.62 8.70 -2.65
C GLU A 88 2.78 9.47 -3.32
N PRO A 89 4.05 9.09 -3.06
CA PRO A 89 5.22 9.81 -3.60
C PRO A 89 5.67 9.38 -5.00
N SER A 90 5.10 8.32 -5.58
CA SER A 90 5.49 7.76 -6.88
C SER A 90 4.97 8.52 -8.10
#